data_AF-A0A392T1F9-F1
#
_entry.id   AF-A0A392T1F9-F1
#
_cell.length_a   1.000
_cell.length_b   1.000
_cell.length_c   1.000
_cell.angle_alpha   90.00
_cell.angle_beta   90.00
_cell.angle_gamma   90.00
#
_symmetry.space_group_name_H-M   'P 1'
#
loop_
_entity.id
_entity.type
_entity.pdbx_description
1 polymer ?
#
loop_
_entity_poly.entity_id
_entity_poly.type
_entity_poly.pdbx_seq_one_letter_code
_entity_poly.pdbx_strand_id
1 'polypeptide(L)'
;NGFIKINSDANLSKIGRWSLGAACRDVDGNLLASATWELPGFDDPATAESCALYHAVRFAVECCFKEVIFEIDNSRVLACLQQTSDIVLASSM
;
A
#
# COMPACT_ATOMS: atom_id res chain seq x y z
N ASN A 1 -14.69 -17.12 -1.25
CA ASN A 1 -14.08 -16.65 0.00
C ASN A 1 -12.58 -16.68 -0.16
N GLY A 2 -11.97 -15.52 -0.09
CA GLY A 2 -10.53 -15.31 -0.24
C GLY A 2 -10.23 -13.86 0.13
N PHE A 3 -9.01 -13.61 0.59
CA PHE A 3 -8.53 -12.27 0.87
C PHE A 3 -8.02 -11.61 -0.41
N ILE A 4 -8.03 -10.29 -0.44
CA ILE A 4 -7.46 -9.47 -1.51
C ILE A 4 -6.05 -9.07 -1.11
N LYS A 5 -5.08 -9.37 -1.96
CA LYS A 5 -3.70 -8.89 -1.77
C LYS A 5 -3.57 -7.51 -2.38
N ILE A 6 -3.04 -6.56 -1.63
CA ILE A 6 -2.87 -5.18 -2.08
C ILE A 6 -1.42 -4.80 -1.93
N ASN A 7 -0.74 -4.58 -3.04
CA ASN A 7 0.58 -3.96 -3.05
C ASN A 7 0.39 -2.45 -3.24
N SER A 8 1.20 -1.66 -2.53
CA SER A 8 1.27 -0.21 -2.67
C SER A 8 2.73 0.23 -2.73
N ASP A 9 3.01 1.29 -3.49
CA ASP A 9 4.36 1.80 -3.69
C ASP A 9 4.35 3.32 -3.94
N ALA A 10 5.48 3.99 -3.69
CA ALA A 10 5.67 5.41 -3.93
C ALA A 10 6.92 5.71 -4.76
N ASN A 11 6.76 6.52 -5.81
CA ASN A 11 7.87 7.08 -6.58
C ASN A 11 8.08 8.56 -6.26
N LEU A 12 9.34 8.91 -5.96
CA LEU A 12 9.80 10.25 -5.60
C LEU A 12 10.74 10.87 -6.65
N SER A 13 10.84 10.29 -7.86
CA SER A 13 11.81 10.72 -8.88
C SER A 13 11.66 12.18 -9.34
N LYS A 14 10.52 12.81 -9.06
CA LYS A 14 10.26 14.23 -9.34
C LYS A 14 10.28 15.04 -8.05
N ILE A 15 11.20 15.99 -7.97
CA ILE A 15 11.35 16.88 -6.80
C ILE A 15 10.02 17.54 -6.46
N GLY A 16 9.65 17.48 -5.17
CA GLY A 16 8.44 18.10 -4.64
C GLY A 16 7.13 17.37 -4.96
N ARG A 17 7.20 16.16 -5.54
CA ARG A 17 6.03 15.36 -5.93
C ARG A 17 6.21 13.91 -5.53
N TRP A 18 5.10 13.29 -5.16
CA TRP A 18 4.99 11.84 -5.02
C TRP A 18 3.99 11.30 -6.03
N SER A 19 4.39 10.22 -6.70
CA SER A 19 3.46 9.35 -7.44
C SER A 19 3.22 8.11 -6.59
N LEU A 20 1.97 7.84 -6.23
CA LEU A 20 1.57 6.67 -5.45
C LEU A 20 0.84 5.68 -6.35
N GLY A 21 0.99 4.39 -6.06
CA GLY A 21 0.27 3.33 -6.76
C GLY A 21 -0.28 2.28 -5.81
N ALA A 22 -1.39 1.64 -6.20
CA ALA A 22 -1.91 0.45 -5.57
C ALA A 22 -2.41 -0.56 -6.61
N ALA A 23 -2.13 -1.84 -6.38
CA ALA A 23 -2.60 -2.96 -7.21
C ALA A 23 -3.24 -4.03 -6.33
N CYS A 24 -4.51 -4.36 -6.60
CA CYS A 24 -5.32 -5.30 -5.84
C CYS A 24 -5.51 -6.59 -6.64
N ARG A 25 -5.13 -7.73 -6.04
CA ARG A 25 -5.16 -9.05 -6.66
C ARG A 25 -5.98 -10.04 -5.83
N ASP A 26 -6.65 -10.97 -6.50
CA ASP A 26 -7.25 -12.13 -5.83
C ASP A 26 -6.16 -13.15 -5.42
N VAL A 27 -6.61 -14.27 -4.83
CA VAL A 27 -5.73 -15.36 -4.37
C VAL A 27 -5.00 -16.08 -5.50
N ASP A 28 -5.55 -16.04 -6.71
CA ASP A 28 -4.96 -16.64 -7.92
C ASP A 28 -4.01 -15.66 -8.63
N GLY A 29 -3.90 -14.43 -8.13
CA GLY A 29 -3.03 -13.38 -8.67
C GLY A 29 -3.68 -12.54 -9.76
N ASN A 30 -4.97 -12.71 -10.06
CA ASN A 30 -5.65 -11.90 -11.06
C ASN A 30 -5.84 -10.46 -10.54
N LEU A 31 -5.54 -9.48 -11.38
CA LEU A 31 -5.76 -8.06 -11.07
C LEU A 31 -7.27 -7.76 -11.05
N LEU A 32 -7.75 -7.27 -9.91
CA LEU A 32 -9.15 -6.89 -9.72
C LEU A 32 -9.35 -5.38 -9.81
N ALA A 33 -8.40 -4.61 -9.28
CA ALA A 33 -8.46 -3.16 -9.25
C ALA A 33 -7.05 -2.55 -9.14
N SER A 34 -6.90 -1.33 -9.61
CA SER A 34 -5.70 -0.52 -9.41
C SER A 34 -6.04 0.96 -9.32
N ALA A 35 -5.17 1.72 -8.66
CA ALA A 35 -5.30 3.16 -8.53
C ALA A 35 -3.93 3.83 -8.51
N THR A 36 -3.88 5.08 -8.97
CA THR A 36 -2.71 5.94 -8.90
C THR A 36 -3.11 7.33 -8.40
N TRP A 37 -2.17 7.98 -7.71
CA TRP A 37 -2.34 9.33 -7.20
C TRP A 37 -1.07 10.14 -7.45
N GLU A 38 -1.21 11.44 -7.73
CA GLU A 38 -0.10 12.39 -7.71
C GLU A 38 -0.42 13.48 -6.69
N LEU A 39 0.52 13.75 -5.78
CA LEU A 39 0.38 14.76 -4.74
C LEU A 39 1.69 15.52 -4.52
N PRO A 40 1.63 16.75 -3.97
CA PRO A 40 2.81 17.41 -3.44
C PRO A 40 3.48 16.54 -2.37
N GLY A 41 4.81 16.54 -2.35
CA GLY A 41 5.61 15.72 -1.45
C GLY A 41 6.99 16.29 -1.18
N PHE A 42 7.82 15.53 -0.48
CA PHE A 42 9.21 15.87 -0.14
C PHE A 42 10.11 14.63 -0.16
N ASP A 43 11.43 14.81 -0.09
CA ASP A 43 12.40 13.72 -0.21
C ASP A 43 12.52 12.90 1.09
N ASP A 44 11.48 12.12 1.40
CA ASP A 44 11.52 11.08 2.43
C ASP A 44 10.73 9.85 1.98
N PRO A 45 11.42 8.79 1.52
CA PRO A 45 10.78 7.57 1.03
C PRO A 45 9.83 6.93 2.06
N ALA A 46 10.20 6.91 3.35
CA ALA A 46 9.36 6.26 4.36
C ALA A 46 8.00 6.95 4.53
N THR A 47 7.95 8.29 4.51
CA THR A 47 6.69 9.04 4.54
C THR A 47 5.89 8.83 3.26
N ALA A 48 6.55 8.83 2.09
CA ALA A 48 5.89 8.61 0.81
C ALA A 48 5.24 7.21 0.73
N GLU A 49 5.96 6.16 1.15
CA GLU A 49 5.43 4.79 1.23
C GLU A 49 4.28 4.66 2.24
N SER A 50 4.40 5.32 3.40
CA SER A 50 3.32 5.36 4.39
C SER A 50 2.07 6.04 3.81
N CYS A 51 2.26 7.06 2.97
CA CYS A 51 1.17 7.73 2.25
C CYS A 51 0.56 6.82 1.18
N ALA A 52 1.36 6.09 0.40
CA ALA A 52 0.88 5.08 -0.56
C ALA A 52 0.00 4.04 0.14
N LEU A 53 0.45 3.50 1.28
CA LEU A 53 -0.32 2.54 2.06
C LEU A 53 -1.63 3.13 2.58
N TYR A 54 -1.62 4.37 3.11
CA TYR A 54 -2.83 5.05 3.55
C TYR A 54 -3.87 5.19 2.43
N HIS A 55 -3.42 5.61 1.24
CA HIS A 55 -4.29 5.71 0.06
C HIS A 55 -4.79 4.34 -0.39
N ALA A 56 -3.96 3.30 -0.34
CA ALA A 56 -4.35 1.93 -0.65
C ALA A 56 -5.40 1.38 0.32
N VAL A 57 -5.30 1.67 1.62
CA VAL A 57 -6.32 1.31 2.63
C VAL A 57 -7.66 1.97 2.31
N ARG A 58 -7.65 3.27 2.00
CA ARG A 58 -8.87 3.98 1.61
C ARG A 58 -9.48 3.41 0.34
N PHE A 59 -8.66 3.14 -0.66
CA PHE A 59 -9.10 2.53 -1.92
C PHE A 59 -9.73 1.15 -1.69
N ALA A 60 -9.17 0.32 -0.81
CA ALA A 60 -9.75 -0.97 -0.45
C ALA A 60 -11.17 -0.84 0.15
N VAL A 61 -11.37 0.16 1.01
CA VAL A 61 -12.69 0.47 1.59
C VAL A 61 -13.67 0.91 0.51
N GLU A 62 -13.25 1.78 -0.41
CA GLU A 62 -14.05 2.24 -1.55
C GLU A 62 -14.43 1.09 -2.49
N CYS A 63 -13.55 0.11 -2.67
CA CYS A 63 -13.81 -1.13 -3.40
C CYS A 63 -14.67 -2.15 -2.62
N CYS A 64 -15.08 -1.85 -1.39
CA CYS A 64 -15.84 -2.75 -0.50
C CYS A 64 -15.12 -4.08 -0.21
N PHE A 65 -13.79 -4.10 -0.24
CA PHE A 65 -13.01 -5.28 0.14
C PHE A 65 -13.07 -5.51 1.65
N LYS A 66 -13.43 -6.74 2.05
CA LYS A 66 -13.67 -7.07 3.46
C LYS A 66 -12.47 -7.69 4.17
N GLU A 67 -11.70 -8.49 3.44
CA GLU A 67 -10.52 -9.18 3.95
C GLU A 67 -9.35 -8.84 3.02
N VAL A 68 -8.36 -8.13 3.54
CA VAL A 68 -7.22 -7.62 2.76
C VAL A 68 -5.90 -7.95 3.44
N ILE A 69 -4.88 -8.22 2.62
CA ILE A 69 -3.49 -8.36 3.06
C ILE A 69 -2.68 -7.32 2.30
N PHE A 70 -1.99 -6.43 3.01
CA PHE A 70 -1.08 -5.46 2.40
C PHE A 70 0.31 -6.06 2.24
N GLU A 71 0.84 -5.99 1.02
CA GLU A 71 2.20 -6.41 0.65
C GLU A 71 3.09 -5.16 0.65
N ILE A 72 3.89 -4.99 1.72
CA ILE A 72 4.73 -3.83 1.97
C ILE A 72 6.21 -4.26 1.86
N ASP A 73 6.98 -3.59 1.02
CA ASP A 73 8.42 -3.82 0.81
C ASP A 73 9.32 -2.81 1.55
N ASN A 74 8.74 -1.77 2.17
CA ASN A 74 9.47 -0.83 3.02
C ASN A 74 9.60 -1.32 4.47
N SER A 75 10.81 -1.73 4.85
CA SER A 75 11.12 -2.26 6.19
C SER A 75 10.90 -1.27 7.33
N ARG A 76 11.03 0.06 7.10
CA ARG A 76 10.77 1.08 8.12
C ARG A 76 9.28 1.20 8.39
N VAL A 77 8.45 1.21 7.35
CA VAL A 77 6.99 1.23 7.46
C VAL A 77 6.51 -0.05 8.17
N LEU A 78 7.04 -1.21 7.76
CA LEU A 78 6.71 -2.49 8.39
C LEU A 78 7.03 -2.49 9.89
N ALA A 79 8.21 -2.00 10.28
CA ALA A 79 8.62 -1.92 11.69
C ALA A 79 7.70 -1.00 12.52
N CYS A 80 7.25 0.13 11.96
CA CYS A 80 6.30 1.02 12.62
C CYS A 80 4.94 0.36 12.85
N LEU A 81 4.45 -0.42 11.88
CA LEU A 81 3.13 -1.06 11.98
C LEU A 81 3.14 -2.28 12.93
N GLN A 82 4.23 -3.04 12.96
CA GLN A 82 4.38 -4.21 13.82
C GLN A 82 4.47 -3.88 15.33
N GLN A 83 4.74 -2.62 15.68
CA GLN A 83 4.64 -2.16 17.08
C GLN A 83 3.18 -2.04 17.57
N THR A 84 2.21 -2.22 16.68
CA THR A 84 0.78 -2.17 16.99
C THR A 84 0.22 -3.59 16.90
N SER A 85 -0.24 -4.14 18.02
CA SER A 85 -0.60 -5.57 18.17
C SER A 85 -1.83 -6.05 17.36
N ASP A 86 -2.42 -5.20 16.51
CA ASP A 86 -3.70 -5.44 15.84
C ASP A 86 -3.62 -5.55 14.30
N ILE A 87 -2.43 -5.43 13.69
CA ILE A 87 -2.28 -5.48 12.22
C ILE A 87 -1.51 -6.76 11.80
N VAL A 88 -2.18 -7.68 11.11
CA VAL A 88 -1.54 -8.82 10.46
C VAL A 88 -0.98 -8.38 9.11
N LEU A 89 0.36 -8.25 9.03
CA LEU A 89 1.08 -7.92 7.79
C LEU A 89 1.82 -9.16 7.29
N ALA A 90 1.66 -9.50 6.02
CA ALA A 90 2.46 -10.53 5.36
C ALA A 90 3.61 -9.87 4.60
N SER A 91 4.85 -10.22 4.96
CA SER A 91 6.02 -9.87 4.16
C SER A 91 6.14 -10.86 3.00
N SER A 92 6.25 -10.38 1.76
CA SER A 92 6.71 -11.20 0.64
C SER A 92 8.20 -11.48 0.81
N MET A 93 8.58 -12.77 0.83
CA MET A 93 9.97 -13.23 0.67
C MET A 93 10.40 -13.17 -0.79
#